data_AF-A0AAE6YCN1-F1
#
_entry.id   AF-A0AAE6YCN1-F1
#
_cell.length_a   1.000
_cell.length_b   1.000
_cell.length_c   1.000
_cell.angle_alpha   90.00
_cell.angle_beta   90.00
_cell.angle_gamma   90.00
#
_symmetry.space_group_name_H-M   'P 1'
#
loop_
_entity.id
_entity.type
_entity.pdbx_description
1 polymer ?
#
loop_
_entity_poly.entity_id
_entity_poly.type
_entity_poly.pdbx_seq_one_letter_code
_entity_poly.pdbx_strand_id
1 'polypeptide(L)'
;MGRPGNPNNDDRSGNGRFVPSLRTAERRAAAARLRLEGHTTAQIAAMPELGFTSAQAVNEALRAVREAAIREPGEELIRIELERLDAQLLRLNGLEAKAREVLDARHIVVNNGKVIYNPATDAPMEDDTPVLQAIDRLVKIEDARNRNAERRAKLTGIEAAVKVDATVHEVTQQDIALQEMVAEMRARNASVVDHLRAERERGE
;
A
#
# COMPACT_ATOMS: atom_id res chain seq x y z
N MET A 1 -13.81 -46.85 -1.50
CA MET A 1 -12.45 -46.25 -1.59
C MET A 1 -12.60 -44.79 -2.01
N GLY A 2 -12.35 -43.85 -1.10
CA GLY A 2 -12.38 -42.41 -1.40
C GLY A 2 -11.17 -42.01 -2.23
N ARG A 3 -11.37 -41.21 -3.28
CA ARG A 3 -10.29 -40.66 -4.09
C ARG A 3 -9.33 -39.87 -3.18
N PRO A 4 -8.00 -40.04 -3.31
CA PRO A 4 -7.06 -39.26 -2.51
C PRO A 4 -7.23 -37.76 -2.84
N GLY A 5 -7.44 -36.95 -1.80
CA GLY A 5 -7.57 -35.51 -1.92
C GLY A 5 -6.31 -34.91 -2.57
N ASN A 6 -6.52 -33.97 -3.49
CA ASN A 6 -5.43 -33.27 -4.16
C ASN A 6 -4.59 -32.52 -3.10
N PRO A 7 -3.28 -32.80 -2.94
CA PRO A 7 -2.45 -32.22 -1.89
C PRO A 7 -2.25 -30.69 -2.01
N ASN A 8 -2.74 -30.09 -3.09
CA ASN A 8 -2.77 -28.64 -3.30
C ASN A 8 -4.02 -27.94 -2.74
N ASN A 9 -4.96 -28.69 -2.13
CA ASN A 9 -6.21 -28.12 -1.61
C ASN A 9 -6.08 -27.59 -0.17
N ASP A 10 -5.00 -27.93 0.54
CA ASP A 10 -4.76 -27.54 1.94
C ASP A 10 -4.38 -26.05 2.08
N ASP A 11 -3.96 -25.42 0.98
CA ASP A 11 -3.53 -24.02 0.93
C ASP A 11 -4.64 -23.07 0.44
N ARG A 12 -5.92 -23.48 0.54
CA ARG A 12 -7.06 -22.69 0.05
C ARG A 12 -8.04 -22.40 1.20
N SER A 13 -8.49 -21.15 1.30
CA SER A 13 -9.55 -20.76 2.24
C SER A 13 -10.89 -21.35 1.82
N GLY A 14 -11.88 -21.33 2.73
CA GLY A 14 -13.25 -21.77 2.44
C GLY A 14 -13.91 -21.11 1.22
N ASN A 15 -13.37 -19.99 0.74
CA ASN A 15 -13.81 -19.28 -0.47
C ASN A 15 -12.92 -19.55 -1.70
N GLY A 16 -12.10 -20.61 -1.70
CA GLY A 16 -11.24 -21.01 -2.81
C GLY A 16 -10.02 -20.11 -3.05
N ARG A 17 -9.76 -19.14 -2.16
CA ARG A 17 -8.62 -18.22 -2.28
C ARG A 17 -7.35 -18.85 -1.70
N PHE A 18 -6.23 -18.75 -2.41
CA PHE A 18 -4.95 -19.26 -1.92
C PHE A 18 -4.52 -18.52 -0.65
N VAL A 19 -4.32 -19.25 0.44
CA VAL A 19 -3.81 -18.74 1.71
C VAL A 19 -2.33 -19.07 1.79
N PRO A 20 -1.46 -18.10 2.13
CA PRO A 20 -0.06 -18.39 2.40
C PRO A 20 0.05 -19.41 3.55
N SER A 21 0.38 -20.65 3.24
CA SER A 21 0.64 -21.69 4.23
C SER A 21 2.12 -21.73 4.60
N LEU A 22 2.42 -22.14 5.83
CA LEU A 22 3.78 -22.38 6.30
C LEU A 22 4.54 -23.33 5.34
N ARG A 23 3.86 -24.38 4.89
CA ARG A 23 4.38 -25.36 3.92
C ARG A 23 4.79 -24.71 2.59
N THR A 24 3.98 -23.78 2.06
CA THR A 24 4.34 -23.05 0.84
C THR A 24 5.52 -22.10 1.08
N ALA A 25 5.62 -21.45 2.24
CA ALA A 25 6.76 -20.59 2.59
C ALA A 25 8.06 -21.38 2.73
N GLU A 26 8.04 -22.52 3.42
CA GLU A 26 9.17 -23.44 3.57
C GLU A 26 9.66 -23.96 2.21
N ARG A 27 8.73 -24.38 1.36
CA ARG A 27 9.02 -24.83 -0.01
C ARG A 27 9.71 -23.74 -0.84
N ARG A 28 9.23 -22.49 -0.75
CA ARG A 28 9.85 -21.34 -1.42
C ARG A 28 11.27 -21.05 -0.89
N ALA A 29 11.47 -21.13 0.42
CA ALA A 29 12.77 -20.96 1.05
C ALA A 29 13.76 -22.06 0.63
N ALA A 30 13.31 -23.31 0.56
CA ALA A 30 14.11 -24.43 0.06
C ALA A 30 14.54 -24.23 -1.41
N ALA A 31 13.63 -23.80 -2.28
CA ALA A 31 13.96 -23.47 -3.67
C ALA A 31 15.00 -22.34 -3.77
N ALA A 32 14.93 -21.32 -2.90
CA ALA A 32 15.90 -20.24 -2.86
C ALA A 32 17.30 -20.72 -2.43
N ARG A 33 17.40 -21.62 -1.45
CA ARG A 33 18.68 -22.23 -1.04
C ARG A 33 19.33 -23.02 -2.16
N LEU A 34 18.57 -23.85 -2.86
CA LEU A 34 19.07 -24.63 -4.00
C LEU A 34 19.54 -23.73 -5.16
N ARG A 35 18.93 -22.55 -5.35
CA ARG A 35 19.45 -21.56 -6.32
C ARG A 35 20.79 -20.97 -5.90
N LEU A 36 21.04 -20.78 -4.60
CA LEU A 36 22.34 -20.31 -4.09
C LEU A 36 23.42 -21.38 -4.24
N GLU A 37 23.05 -22.65 -4.13
CA GLU A 37 23.91 -23.82 -4.38
C GLU A 37 24.18 -24.08 -5.87
N GLY A 38 23.65 -23.23 -6.76
CA GLY A 38 23.94 -23.25 -8.19
C GLY A 38 22.98 -24.09 -9.05
N HIS A 39 21.91 -24.65 -8.47
CA HIS A 39 20.92 -25.38 -9.26
C HIS A 39 20.12 -24.45 -10.18
N THR A 40 19.78 -24.96 -11.37
CA THR A 40 18.88 -24.29 -12.32
C THR A 40 17.42 -24.48 -11.90
N THR A 41 16.53 -23.59 -12.36
CA THR A 41 15.09 -23.70 -12.05
C THR A 41 14.45 -24.95 -12.63
N ALA A 42 14.99 -25.48 -13.73
CA ALA A 42 14.56 -26.75 -14.31
C ALA A 42 14.94 -27.95 -13.42
N GLN A 43 16.17 -27.95 -12.87
CA GLN A 43 16.61 -28.99 -11.93
C GLN A 43 15.79 -28.98 -10.64
N ILE A 44 15.49 -27.79 -10.11
CA ILE A 44 14.66 -27.64 -8.90
C ILE A 44 13.22 -28.07 -9.16
N ALA A 45 12.66 -27.82 -10.34
CA ALA A 45 11.32 -28.27 -10.67
C ALA A 45 11.23 -29.80 -10.83
N ALA A 46 12.32 -30.45 -11.19
CA ALA A 46 12.40 -31.90 -11.33
C ALA A 46 12.52 -32.63 -9.98
N MET A 47 12.77 -31.93 -8.88
CA MET A 47 12.88 -32.47 -7.52
C MET A 47 11.49 -32.76 -6.92
N PRO A 48 11.08 -34.03 -6.78
CA PRO A 48 9.73 -34.40 -6.34
C PRO A 48 9.41 -33.93 -4.92
N GLU A 49 10.42 -33.88 -4.05
CA GLU A 49 10.34 -33.50 -2.64
C GLU A 49 9.88 -32.05 -2.44
N LEU A 50 10.12 -31.19 -3.43
CA LEU A 50 9.65 -29.80 -3.41
C LEU A 50 8.25 -29.66 -3.99
N GLY A 51 7.76 -30.60 -4.79
CA GLY A 51 6.40 -30.59 -5.32
C GLY A 51 6.07 -29.37 -6.19
N PHE A 52 7.04 -28.87 -6.98
CA PHE A 52 6.78 -27.87 -8.02
C PHE A 52 6.29 -28.54 -9.30
N THR A 53 5.37 -27.89 -10.01
CA THR A 53 4.79 -28.42 -11.25
C THR A 53 5.61 -28.05 -12.49
N SER A 54 6.43 -27.01 -12.42
CA SER A 54 7.23 -26.52 -13.55
C SER A 54 8.35 -25.57 -13.11
N ALA A 55 9.31 -25.33 -14.01
CA ALA A 55 10.35 -24.31 -13.81
C ALA A 55 9.76 -22.89 -13.67
N GLN A 56 8.58 -22.63 -14.27
CA GLN A 56 7.86 -21.38 -14.10
C GLN A 56 7.34 -21.22 -12.66
N ALA A 57 6.77 -22.28 -12.08
CA ALA A 57 6.32 -22.26 -10.68
C ALA A 57 7.49 -22.00 -9.70
N VAL A 58 8.69 -22.50 -10.02
CA VAL A 58 9.91 -22.19 -9.27
C VAL A 58 10.30 -20.71 -9.42
N ASN A 59 10.22 -20.13 -10.61
CA ASN A 59 10.50 -18.71 -10.82
C ASN A 59 9.53 -17.80 -10.07
N GLU A 60 8.23 -18.13 -10.07
CA GLU A 60 7.22 -17.41 -9.29
C GLU A 60 7.48 -17.51 -7.78
N ALA A 61 7.87 -18.69 -7.30
CA ALA A 61 8.29 -18.89 -5.92
C ALA A 61 9.50 -18.01 -5.54
N LEU A 62 10.54 -17.97 -6.39
CA LEU A 62 11.73 -17.15 -6.15
C LEU A 62 11.43 -15.65 -6.22
N ARG A 63 10.53 -15.23 -7.12
CA ARG A 63 10.05 -13.86 -7.18
C ARG A 63 9.34 -13.48 -5.88
N ALA A 64 8.45 -14.34 -5.38
CA ALA A 64 7.77 -14.11 -4.11
C ALA A 64 8.74 -14.02 -2.91
N VAL A 65 9.81 -14.84 -2.91
CA VAL A 65 10.89 -14.75 -1.89
C VAL A 65 11.62 -13.41 -1.97
N ARG A 66 11.98 -12.95 -3.17
CA ARG A 66 12.64 -11.64 -3.35
C ARG A 66 11.72 -10.49 -2.93
N GLU A 67 10.46 -10.54 -3.32
CA GLU A 67 9.47 -9.54 -2.92
C GLU A 67 9.27 -9.51 -1.40
N ALA A 68 9.24 -10.67 -0.73
CA ALA A 68 9.20 -10.75 0.73
C ALA A 68 10.49 -10.19 1.37
N ALA A 69 11.66 -10.57 0.84
CA ALA A 69 12.96 -10.10 1.33
C ALA A 69 13.18 -8.59 1.12
N ILE A 70 12.50 -7.96 0.16
CA ILE A 70 12.47 -6.49 -0.02
C ILE A 70 11.42 -5.85 0.89
N ARG A 71 10.28 -6.52 1.12
CA ARG A 71 9.20 -6.02 1.97
C ARG A 71 9.63 -5.94 3.44
N GLU A 72 10.24 -6.98 4.00
CA GLU A 72 10.69 -7.02 5.40
C GLU A 72 11.57 -5.82 5.81
N PRO A 73 12.67 -5.47 5.10
CA PRO A 73 13.48 -4.30 5.43
C PRO A 73 12.71 -2.99 5.18
N GLY A 74 11.75 -2.97 4.24
CA GLY A 74 10.85 -1.83 4.04
C GLY A 74 9.90 -1.63 5.22
N GLU A 75 9.33 -2.70 5.76
CA GLU A 75 8.46 -2.69 6.93
C GLU A 75 9.23 -2.28 8.20
N GLU A 76 10.46 -2.76 8.35
CA GLU A 76 11.34 -2.36 9.46
C GLU A 76 11.73 -0.88 9.38
N LEU A 77 12.03 -0.37 8.19
CA LEU A 77 12.29 1.06 7.97
C LEU A 77 11.07 1.92 8.33
N ILE A 78 9.86 1.51 7.89
CA ILE A 78 8.62 2.20 8.23
C ILE A 78 8.40 2.20 9.75
N ARG A 79 8.65 1.06 10.42
CA ARG A 79 8.51 0.93 11.88
C ARG A 79 9.43 1.89 12.63
N ILE A 80 10.72 1.91 12.29
CA ILE A 80 11.69 2.82 12.91
C ILE A 80 11.29 4.29 12.70
N GLU A 81 10.80 4.64 11.51
CA GLU A 81 10.37 6.00 11.23
C GLU A 81 9.09 6.37 12.01
N LEU A 82 8.15 5.44 12.18
CA LEU A 82 6.98 5.63 13.05
C LEU A 82 7.40 5.84 14.51
N GLU A 83 8.34 5.05 15.03
CA GLU A 83 8.88 5.21 16.39
C GLU A 83 9.53 6.60 16.59
N ARG A 84 10.25 7.09 15.58
CA ARG A 84 10.83 8.45 15.60
C ARG A 84 9.76 9.54 15.64
N LEU A 85 8.68 9.36 14.86
CA LEU A 85 7.55 10.29 14.85
C LEU A 85 6.81 10.28 16.20
N ASP A 86 6.63 9.11 16.82
CA ASP A 86 6.02 8.99 18.14
C ASP A 86 6.89 9.66 19.23
N ALA A 87 8.21 9.46 19.19
CA ALA A 87 9.15 10.13 20.09
C ALA A 87 9.18 11.66 19.88
N GLN A 88 8.93 12.14 18.66
CA GLN A 88 8.75 13.57 18.39
C GLN A 88 7.45 14.10 19.03
N LEU A 89 6.33 13.38 18.88
CA LEU A 89 5.05 13.77 19.49
C LEU A 89 5.15 13.85 21.01
N LEU A 90 5.82 12.89 21.66
CA LEU A 90 6.02 12.91 23.11
C LEU A 90 6.76 14.17 23.57
N ARG A 91 7.81 14.57 22.85
CA ARG A 91 8.54 15.83 23.12
C ARG A 91 7.65 17.05 22.94
N LEU A 92 6.85 17.10 21.88
CA LEU A 92 5.92 18.20 21.62
C LEU A 92 4.86 18.32 22.72
N ASN A 93 4.34 17.20 23.25
CA ASN A 93 3.42 17.20 24.39
C ASN A 93 4.04 17.83 25.64
N GLY A 94 5.31 17.50 25.93
CA GLY A 94 6.04 18.11 27.04
C GLY A 94 6.24 19.61 26.86
N LEU A 95 6.54 20.07 25.64
CA LEU A 95 6.67 21.49 25.33
C LEU A 95 5.33 22.24 25.43
N GLU A 96 4.23 21.62 25.00
CA GLU A 96 2.89 22.19 25.12
C GLU A 96 2.51 22.37 26.59
N ALA A 97 2.72 21.35 27.41
CA ALA A 97 2.44 21.42 28.84
C ALA A 97 3.17 22.61 29.50
N LYS A 98 4.45 22.80 29.15
CA LYS A 98 5.25 23.93 29.66
C LYS A 98 4.77 25.29 29.15
N ALA A 99 4.34 25.38 27.90
CA ALA A 99 3.76 26.63 27.38
C ALA A 99 2.41 26.95 28.06
N ARG A 100 1.60 25.93 28.36
CA ARG A 100 0.35 26.11 29.12
C ARG A 100 0.58 26.57 30.55
N GLU A 101 1.62 26.06 31.23
CA GLU A 101 2.02 26.56 32.55
C GLU A 101 2.31 28.07 32.54
N VAL A 102 2.89 28.59 31.44
CA VAL A 102 3.08 30.04 31.27
C VAL A 102 1.74 30.74 31.10
N LEU A 103 0.81 30.22 30.30
CA LEU A 103 -0.51 30.86 30.13
C LEU A 103 -1.33 30.92 31.42
N ASP A 104 -1.21 29.92 32.29
CA ASP A 104 -1.95 29.86 33.56
C ASP A 104 -1.31 30.74 34.65
N ALA A 105 -0.04 31.13 34.48
CA ALA A 105 0.67 31.96 35.43
C ALA A 105 0.27 33.43 35.32
N ARG A 106 0.25 34.13 36.46
CA ARG A 106 0.11 35.59 36.49
C ARG A 106 1.48 36.24 36.25
N HIS A 107 1.56 37.06 35.19
CA HIS A 107 2.78 37.76 34.82
C HIS A 107 2.68 39.23 35.18
N ILE A 108 3.75 39.78 35.76
CA ILE A 108 3.85 41.17 36.15
C ILE A 108 5.07 41.80 35.51
N VAL A 109 4.97 43.10 35.19
CA VAL A 109 6.08 43.84 34.60
C VAL A 109 7.13 44.12 35.66
N VAL A 110 8.38 43.72 35.39
CA VAL A 110 9.54 43.99 36.24
C VAL A 110 10.60 44.74 35.44
N ASN A 111 11.11 45.84 35.99
CA ASN A 111 12.21 46.62 35.41
C ASN A 111 13.34 46.78 36.44
N ASN A 112 14.56 46.35 36.09
CA ASN A 112 15.73 46.37 36.97
C ASN A 112 15.47 45.76 38.35
N GLY A 113 14.70 44.67 38.41
CA GLY A 113 14.35 43.98 39.66
C GLY A 113 13.25 44.65 40.49
N LYS A 114 12.63 45.73 40.00
CA LYS A 114 11.51 46.41 40.65
C LYS A 114 10.21 46.15 39.91
N VAL A 115 9.15 45.80 40.65
CA VAL A 115 7.79 45.66 40.10
C VAL A 115 7.26 47.03 39.72
N ILE A 116 6.69 47.14 38.52
CA ILE A 116 6.03 48.36 38.06
C ILE A 116 4.56 48.32 38.49
N TYR A 117 4.09 49.41 39.10
CA TYR A 117 2.72 49.55 39.55
C TYR A 117 1.93 50.49 38.62
N ASN A 118 0.64 50.23 38.50
CA ASN A 118 -0.27 51.07 37.74
C ASN A 118 -0.57 52.36 38.54
N PRO A 119 -0.30 53.56 37.98
CA PRO A 119 -0.48 54.83 38.68
C PRO A 119 -1.93 55.15 39.07
N ALA A 120 -2.93 54.51 38.44
CA ALA A 120 -4.35 54.74 38.73
C ALA A 120 -4.93 53.80 39.80
N THR A 121 -4.34 52.62 40.00
CA THR A 121 -4.91 51.55 40.84
C THR A 121 -3.97 51.06 41.94
N ASP A 122 -2.71 51.48 41.92
CA ASP A 122 -1.64 51.04 42.84
C ASP A 122 -1.42 49.52 42.85
N ALA A 123 -1.93 48.81 41.84
CA ALA A 123 -1.74 47.38 41.64
C ALA A 123 -0.54 47.09 40.72
N PRO A 124 0.15 45.94 40.86
CA PRO A 124 1.18 45.51 39.91
C PRO A 124 0.65 45.50 38.47
N MET A 125 1.41 46.08 37.56
CA MET A 125 1.09 46.08 36.13
C MET A 125 1.26 44.68 35.56
N GLU A 126 0.25 44.19 34.85
CA GLU A 126 0.28 42.88 34.20
C GLU A 126 1.14 42.92 32.93
N ASP A 127 1.89 41.84 32.68
CA ASP A 127 2.72 41.70 31.49
C ASP A 127 2.15 40.62 30.57
N ASP A 128 1.60 41.03 29.43
CA ASP A 128 1.07 40.09 28.43
C ASP A 128 2.18 39.53 27.52
N THR A 129 3.41 40.01 27.62
CA THR A 129 4.52 39.56 26.75
C THR A 129 4.79 38.06 26.89
N PRO A 130 4.92 37.48 28.11
CA PRO A 130 5.07 36.04 28.27
C PRO A 130 3.88 35.24 27.73
N VAL A 131 2.66 35.78 27.85
CA VAL A 131 1.43 35.16 27.34
C VAL A 131 1.47 35.09 25.82
N LEU A 132 1.75 36.20 25.14
CA LEU A 132 1.85 36.25 23.68
C LEU A 132 2.98 35.36 23.14
N GLN A 133 4.12 35.32 23.84
CA GLN A 133 5.21 34.41 23.49
C GLN A 133 4.80 32.94 23.64
N ALA A 134 4.07 32.59 24.70
CA ALA A 134 3.57 31.23 24.90
C ALA A 134 2.57 30.84 23.79
N ILE A 135 1.66 31.74 23.40
CA ILE A 135 0.73 31.52 22.28
C ILE A 135 1.49 31.25 20.98
N ASP A 136 2.49 32.05 20.64
CA ASP A 136 3.34 31.83 19.45
C ASP A 136 4.04 30.45 19.49
N ARG A 137 4.52 30.03 20.67
CA ARG A 137 5.09 28.67 20.82
C ARG A 137 4.05 27.58 20.63
N LEU A 138 2.83 27.74 21.14
CA LEU A 138 1.75 26.77 20.94
C LEU A 138 1.37 26.61 19.47
N VAL A 139 1.26 27.72 18.72
CA VAL A 139 1.00 27.68 17.27
C VAL A 139 2.10 26.90 16.54
N LYS A 140 3.38 27.14 16.88
CA LYS A 140 4.51 26.40 16.28
C LYS A 140 4.53 24.92 16.65
N ILE A 141 4.08 24.56 17.86
CA ILE A 141 3.93 23.17 18.29
C ILE A 141 2.83 22.49 17.48
N GLU A 142 1.71 23.16 17.26
CA GLU A 142 0.60 22.65 16.48
C GLU A 142 1.00 22.43 15.01
N ASP A 143 1.70 23.37 14.40
CA ASP A 143 2.27 23.21 13.06
C ASP A 143 3.21 21.99 12.98
N ALA A 144 4.01 21.76 14.02
CA ALA A 144 4.91 20.61 14.06
C ALA A 144 4.13 19.29 14.20
N ARG A 145 3.00 19.27 14.91
CA ARG A 145 2.11 18.11 15.01
C ARG A 145 1.44 17.80 13.69
N ASN A 146 0.93 18.81 12.98
CA ASN A 146 0.32 18.63 11.66
C ASN A 146 1.32 18.01 10.67
N ARG A 147 2.57 18.51 10.63
CA ARG A 147 3.63 17.91 9.80
C ARG A 147 3.97 16.47 10.21
N ASN A 148 3.93 16.16 11.50
CA ASN A 148 4.13 14.80 11.99
C ASN A 148 2.99 13.86 11.53
N ALA A 149 1.74 14.31 11.65
CA ALA A 149 0.56 13.58 11.20
C ALA A 149 0.59 13.31 9.69
N GLU A 150 0.95 14.31 8.87
CA GLU A 150 1.11 14.15 7.41
C GLU A 150 2.19 13.10 7.07
N ARG A 151 3.35 13.15 7.74
CA ARG A 151 4.42 12.15 7.52
C ARG A 151 3.95 10.75 7.89
N ARG A 152 3.21 10.63 8.99
CA ARG A 152 2.63 9.36 9.42
C ARG A 152 1.59 8.84 8.43
N ALA A 153 0.74 9.72 7.90
CA ALA A 153 -0.26 9.37 6.89
C ALA A 153 0.38 8.88 5.58
N LYS A 154 1.49 9.50 5.16
CA LYS A 154 2.29 9.07 4.00
C LYS A 154 2.93 7.70 4.20
N LEU A 155 3.52 7.45 5.37
CA LEU A 155 4.18 6.17 5.69
C LEU A 155 3.20 5.01 5.83
N THR A 156 2.02 5.27 6.36
CA THR A 156 0.96 4.26 6.56
C THR A 156 0.09 4.06 5.32
N GLY A 157 0.21 4.94 4.31
CA GLY A 157 -0.56 4.86 3.08
C GLY A 157 -2.02 5.30 3.21
N ILE A 158 -2.42 5.95 4.30
CA ILE A 158 -3.78 6.49 4.48
C ILE A 158 -4.11 7.52 3.39
N GLU A 159 -3.10 8.27 2.95
CA GLU A 159 -3.22 9.26 1.86
C GLU A 159 -2.89 8.69 0.47
N ALA A 160 -2.57 7.40 0.35
CA ALA A 160 -2.22 6.82 -0.95
C ALA A 160 -3.47 6.80 -1.84
N ALA A 161 -3.56 7.77 -2.75
CA ALA A 161 -4.57 7.78 -3.80
C ALA A 161 -4.48 6.45 -4.56
N VAL A 162 -5.56 5.66 -4.51
CA VAL A 162 -5.71 4.44 -5.31
C VAL A 162 -5.76 4.88 -6.77
N LYS A 163 -4.61 4.88 -7.44
CA LYS A 163 -4.55 5.03 -8.90
C LYS A 163 -5.16 3.77 -9.50
N VAL A 164 -6.43 3.85 -9.86
CA VAL A 164 -7.07 2.84 -10.70
C VAL A 164 -6.53 3.06 -12.11
N ASP A 165 -5.62 2.21 -12.56
CA ASP A 165 -5.31 2.07 -13.99
C ASP A 165 -6.53 1.43 -14.66
N ALA A 166 -7.56 2.24 -14.92
CA ALA A 166 -8.68 1.84 -15.75
C ALA A 166 -8.19 1.85 -17.20
N THR A 167 -7.96 0.68 -17.78
CA THR A 167 -7.75 0.54 -19.21
C THR A 167 -9.08 0.84 -19.89
N VAL A 168 -9.30 2.12 -20.26
CA VAL A 168 -10.46 2.53 -21.03
C VAL A 168 -10.24 2.03 -22.46
N HIS A 169 -10.92 0.96 -22.82
CA HIS A 169 -11.03 0.55 -24.21
C HIS A 169 -12.01 1.50 -24.91
N GLU A 170 -11.49 2.52 -25.57
CA GLU A 170 -12.29 3.34 -26.47
C GLU A 170 -12.70 2.48 -27.67
N VAL A 171 -13.99 2.20 -27.80
CA VAL A 171 -14.54 1.60 -29.02
C VAL A 171 -14.50 2.69 -30.09
N THR A 172 -13.61 2.53 -31.05
CA THR A 172 -13.44 3.49 -32.14
C THR A 172 -14.46 3.22 -33.25
N GLN A 173 -14.74 4.21 -34.12
CA GLN A 173 -15.58 4.01 -35.31
C GLN A 173 -15.06 2.88 -36.22
N GLN A 174 -13.76 2.60 -36.19
CA GLN A 174 -13.15 1.52 -36.95
C GLN A 174 -13.60 0.16 -36.42
N ASP A 175 -13.80 0.01 -35.11
CA ASP A 175 -14.27 -1.23 -34.49
C ASP A 175 -15.74 -1.52 -34.87
N ILE A 176 -16.58 -0.48 -34.94
CA ILE A 176 -17.96 -0.59 -35.39
C ILE A 176 -18.01 -1.02 -36.87
N ALA A 177 -17.21 -0.35 -37.72
CA ALA A 177 -17.14 -0.69 -39.14
C ALA A 177 -16.61 -2.12 -39.38
N LEU A 178 -15.66 -2.59 -38.55
CA LEU A 178 -15.17 -3.96 -38.62
C LEU A 178 -16.26 -4.97 -38.27
N GLN A 179 -17.08 -4.68 -37.25
CA GLN A 179 -18.19 -5.56 -36.84
C GLN A 179 -19.25 -5.65 -37.93
N GLU A 180 -19.61 -4.53 -38.56
CA GLU A 180 -20.55 -4.51 -39.69
C GLU A 180 -20.01 -5.30 -40.88
N MET A 181 -18.73 -5.13 -41.23
CA MET A 181 -18.10 -5.86 -42.32
C MET A 181 -18.04 -7.39 -42.04
N VAL A 182 -17.76 -7.80 -40.79
CA VAL A 182 -17.78 -9.21 -40.40
C VAL A 182 -19.19 -9.79 -40.49
N ALA A 183 -20.22 -9.02 -40.11
CA ALA A 183 -21.61 -9.44 -40.25
C ALA A 183 -22.01 -9.61 -41.72
N GLU A 184 -21.62 -8.68 -42.59
CA GLU A 184 -21.88 -8.74 -44.02
C GLU A 184 -21.16 -9.93 -44.68
N MET A 185 -19.89 -10.15 -44.36
CA MET A 185 -19.13 -11.30 -44.88
C MET A 185 -19.74 -12.64 -44.46
N ARG A 186 -20.25 -12.75 -43.23
CA ARG A 186 -20.93 -13.97 -42.76
C ARG A 186 -22.25 -14.21 -43.49
N ALA A 187 -23.04 -13.16 -43.70
CA ALA A 187 -24.29 -13.26 -44.47
C ALA A 187 -24.02 -13.68 -45.92
N ARG A 188 -22.99 -13.11 -46.56
CA ARG A 188 -22.58 -13.47 -47.91
C ARG A 188 -22.11 -14.92 -47.99
N ASN A 189 -21.28 -15.37 -47.06
CA ASN A 189 -20.81 -16.75 -47.01
C ASN A 189 -21.96 -17.74 -46.78
N ALA A 190 -22.94 -17.42 -45.94
CA ALA A 190 -24.11 -18.26 -45.75
C ALA A 190 -24.90 -18.43 -47.06
N SER A 191 -25.14 -17.35 -47.80
CA SER A 191 -25.85 -17.41 -49.08
C SER A 191 -25.12 -18.24 -50.14
N VAL A 192 -23.79 -18.16 -50.18
CA VAL A 192 -22.96 -18.98 -51.09
C VAL A 192 -23.01 -20.46 -50.70
N VAL A 193 -22.96 -20.77 -49.40
CA VAL A 193 -23.07 -22.15 -48.90
C VAL A 193 -24.43 -22.74 -49.25
N ASP A 194 -25.51 -21.97 -49.10
CA ASP A 194 -26.86 -22.42 -49.42
C ASP A 194 -27.05 -22.62 -50.92
N HIS A 195 -26.47 -21.76 -51.76
CA HIS A 195 -26.47 -21.94 -53.21
C HIS A 195 -25.73 -23.22 -53.63
N LEU A 196 -24.54 -23.47 -53.07
CA LEU A 196 -23.76 -24.67 -53.37
C LEU A 196 -24.44 -25.95 -52.89
N ARG A 197 -25.19 -25.89 -51.78
CA ARG A 197 -26.03 -27.01 -51.31
C ARG A 197 -27.18 -27.28 -52.28
N ALA A 198 -27.90 -26.24 -52.72
CA ALA A 198 -28.99 -26.36 -53.69
C ALA A 198 -28.53 -26.82 -55.09
N GLU A 199 -27.28 -26.56 -55.48
CA GLU A 199 -26.70 -27.10 -56.72
C GLU A 199 -26.34 -28.58 -56.59
N ARG A 200 -25.86 -29.03 -55.43
CA ARG A 200 -25.61 -30.46 -55.18
C ARG A 200 -26.89 -31.28 -55.18
N GLU A 201 -27.98 -30.76 -54.62
CA GLU A 201 -29.28 -31.43 -54.58
C GLU A 201 -29.99 -31.50 -55.95
N ARG A 202 -29.57 -30.67 -56.93
CA ARG A 202 -30.09 -30.69 -58.31
C ARG A 202 -29.23 -31.53 -59.28
N GLY A 203 -28.07 -32.00 -58.82
CA GLY A 203 -27.10 -32.76 -59.61
C GLY A 203 -27.09 -34.27 -59.33
N GLU A 204 -28.02 -34.76 -58.51
CA GLU A 204 -28.36 -36.18 -58.31
C GLU A 204 -29.64 -36.53 -59.07
#